data_AF-A0A644SXX7-F1
#
_entry.id   AF-A0A644SXX7-F1
#
_cell.length_a   1.000
_cell.length_b   1.000
_cell.length_c   1.000
_cell.angle_alpha   90.00
_cell.angle_beta   90.00
_cell.angle_gamma   90.00
#
_symmetry.space_group_name_H-M   'P 1'
#
loop_
_entity.id
_entity.type
_entity.pdbx_description
1 polymer ?
#
loop_
_entity_poly.entity_id
_entity_poly.type
_entity_poly.pdbx_seq_one_letter_code
_entity_poly.pdbx_strand_id
1 'polypeptide(L)'
;MYKHFSFGGIVMAIDTLMRYLEESNKKMNIQFRQGFINKATISSHEIIDNNLLSIHIHEGHLIKIDISNFKRICFDSVVYDATNNEEMKLCLEYLRSFKRFNAYLQDENGNYILYLLFISDK
;
A
#
# COMPACT_ATOMS: atom_id res chain seq x y z
N MET A 1 -25.68 16.82 18.15
CA MET A 1 -24.91 15.56 18.22
C MET A 1 -23.93 15.57 17.05
N TYR A 2 -22.70 16.02 17.29
CA TYR A 2 -21.70 16.19 16.23
C TYR A 2 -21.12 14.82 15.86
N LYS A 3 -21.38 14.34 14.64
CA LYS A 3 -20.68 13.20 14.06
C LYS A 3 -19.29 13.67 13.64
N HIS A 4 -18.26 13.22 14.36
CA HIS A 4 -16.88 13.32 13.89
C HIS A 4 -16.72 12.41 12.66
N PHE A 5 -16.65 13.01 11.48
CA PHE A 5 -16.19 12.32 10.28
C PHE A 5 -14.67 12.47 10.20
N SER A 6 -13.94 11.48 10.72
CA SER A 6 -12.52 11.29 10.41
C SER A 6 -12.41 10.40 9.17
N PHE A 7 -12.84 10.89 8.00
CA PHE A 7 -12.85 10.12 6.74
C PHE A 7 -11.78 10.54 5.73
N GLY A 8 -10.89 11.49 6.09
CA GLY A 8 -9.87 11.99 5.16
C GLY A 8 -8.52 11.29 5.25
N GLY A 9 -8.00 10.99 6.45
CA GLY A 9 -6.58 10.66 6.63
C GLY A 9 -6.14 9.31 6.05
N ILE A 10 -6.96 8.29 6.27
CA ILE A 10 -6.60 6.87 6.15
C ILE A 10 -6.45 6.42 4.69
N VAL A 11 -7.44 6.74 3.86
CA VAL A 11 -7.45 6.41 2.41
C VAL A 11 -6.29 7.07 1.68
N MET A 12 -5.89 8.27 2.14
CA MET A 12 -4.81 9.01 1.51
C MET A 12 -3.42 8.37 1.71
N ALA A 13 -3.20 7.57 2.76
CA ALA A 13 -1.93 6.86 2.94
C ALA A 13 -1.75 5.77 1.88
N ILE A 14 -2.80 4.97 1.64
CA ILE A 14 -2.81 3.92 0.62
C ILE A 14 -2.64 4.55 -0.76
N ASP A 15 -3.44 5.57 -1.11
CA ASP A 15 -3.34 6.27 -2.39
C ASP A 15 -1.93 6.82 -2.62
N THR A 16 -1.32 7.45 -1.60
CA THR A 16 0.05 7.98 -1.70
C THR A 16 1.09 6.89 -1.96
N LEU A 17 1.02 5.75 -1.26
CA LEU A 17 1.91 4.61 -1.53
C LEU A 17 1.69 4.08 -2.96
N MET A 18 0.44 3.88 -3.38
CA MET A 18 0.14 3.29 -4.68
C MET A 18 0.59 4.19 -5.84
N ARG A 19 0.39 5.51 -5.75
CA ARG A 19 0.94 6.47 -6.72
C ARG A 19 2.46 6.38 -6.82
N TYR A 20 3.15 6.31 -5.68
CA TYR A 20 4.60 6.15 -5.68
C TYR A 20 5.03 4.85 -6.39
N LEU A 21 4.31 3.75 -6.15
CA LEU A 21 4.61 2.46 -6.79
C LEU A 21 4.42 2.50 -8.30
N GLU A 22 3.33 3.09 -8.78
CA GLU A 22 3.06 3.32 -10.21
C GLU A 22 4.16 4.12 -10.88
N GLU A 23 4.49 5.28 -10.31
CA GLU A 23 5.51 6.17 -10.87
C GLU A 23 6.91 5.55 -10.85
N SER A 24 7.21 4.75 -9.81
CA SER A 24 8.51 4.10 -9.66
C SER A 24 8.70 2.91 -10.60
N ASN A 25 7.62 2.35 -11.16
CA ASN A 25 7.63 1.17 -12.01
C ASN A 25 8.42 -0.02 -11.42
N LYS A 26 8.48 -0.11 -10.08
CA LYS A 26 9.27 -1.12 -9.36
C LYS A 26 8.59 -2.48 -9.42
N LYS A 27 9.40 -3.52 -9.66
CA LYS A 27 8.94 -4.92 -9.60
C LYS A 27 8.85 -5.40 -8.16
N MET A 28 7.72 -6.04 -7.83
CA MET A 28 7.46 -6.56 -6.51
C MET A 28 6.68 -7.87 -6.57
N ASN A 29 6.70 -8.63 -5.48
CA ASN A 29 5.75 -9.70 -5.26
C ASN A 29 4.58 -9.16 -4.44
N ILE A 30 3.37 -9.45 -4.88
CA ILE A 30 2.15 -9.00 -4.21
C ILE A 30 1.50 -10.22 -3.57
N GLN A 31 1.36 -10.21 -2.25
CA GLN A 31 0.65 -11.24 -1.50
C GLN A 31 -0.59 -10.66 -0.85
N PHE A 32 -1.71 -11.34 -0.99
CA PHE A 32 -2.99 -10.98 -0.38
C PHE A 32 -3.70 -12.26 0.05
N ARG A 33 -4.79 -12.14 0.82
CA ARG A 33 -5.46 -13.30 1.42
C ARG A 33 -5.81 -14.42 0.43
N GLN A 34 -6.13 -14.07 -0.81
CA GLN A 34 -6.65 -14.98 -1.82
C GLN A 34 -5.58 -15.44 -2.82
N GLY A 35 -4.34 -14.95 -2.73
CA GLY A 35 -3.32 -15.30 -3.71
C GLY A 35 -2.00 -14.55 -3.60
N PHE A 36 -1.15 -14.84 -4.60
CA PHE A 36 0.19 -14.32 -4.72
C PHE A 36 0.49 -14.06 -6.19
N ILE A 37 1.05 -12.89 -6.51
CA ILE A 37 1.52 -12.53 -7.84
C ILE A 37 3.00 -12.23 -7.76
N ASN A 38 3.78 -12.90 -8.61
CA ASN A 38 5.24 -12.81 -8.64
C ASN A 38 5.69 -11.78 -9.69
N LYS A 39 6.71 -10.97 -9.37
CA LYS A 39 7.31 -9.97 -10.29
C LYS A 39 6.28 -9.04 -10.94
N ALA A 40 5.27 -8.64 -10.19
CA ALA A 40 4.25 -7.70 -10.62
C ALA A 40 4.80 -6.28 -10.66
N THR A 41 4.30 -5.49 -11.61
CA THR A 41 4.41 -4.03 -11.58
C THR A 41 3.04 -3.39 -11.64
N ILE A 42 2.78 -2.45 -10.73
CA ILE A 42 1.51 -1.74 -10.65
C ILE A 42 1.42 -0.77 -11.83
N SER A 43 0.38 -0.90 -12.64
CA SER A 43 0.10 -0.01 -13.78
C SER A 43 -0.83 1.12 -13.42
N SER A 44 -1.85 0.83 -12.60
CA SER A 44 -2.81 1.81 -12.08
C SER A 44 -3.53 1.26 -10.85
N HIS A 45 -4.13 2.15 -10.07
CA HIS A 45 -4.94 1.81 -8.91
C HIS A 45 -6.17 2.71 -8.82
N GLU A 46 -7.17 2.22 -8.10
CA GLU A 46 -8.37 2.96 -7.77
C GLU A 46 -8.82 2.56 -6.36
N ILE A 47 -9.29 3.54 -5.58
CA ILE A 47 -9.97 3.28 -4.30
C ILE A 47 -11.45 3.60 -4.48
N ILE A 48 -12.28 2.56 -4.37
CA ILE A 48 -13.72 2.63 -4.55
C ILE A 48 -14.37 2.69 -3.16
N ASP A 49 -15.26 3.66 -2.96
CA ASP A 49 -16.06 3.85 -1.74
C ASP A 49 -15.26 3.82 -0.41
N ASN A 50 -13.97 4.18 -0.46
CA ASN A 50 -13.03 4.15 0.67
C ASN A 50 -12.85 2.79 1.35
N ASN A 51 -13.32 1.69 0.74
CA ASN A 51 -13.30 0.35 1.34
C ASN A 51 -12.73 -0.72 0.41
N LEU A 52 -12.54 -0.43 -0.88
CA LEU A 52 -12.04 -1.40 -1.84
C LEU A 52 -10.90 -0.80 -2.64
N LEU A 53 -9.72 -1.39 -2.52
CA LEU A 53 -8.56 -1.09 -3.35
C LEU A 53 -8.56 -2.01 -4.56
N SER A 54 -8.61 -1.41 -5.75
CA SER A 54 -8.40 -2.09 -7.03
C SER A 54 -7.00 -1.78 -7.55
N ILE A 55 -6.21 -2.81 -7.82
CA ILE A 55 -4.83 -2.69 -8.34
C ILE A 55 -4.76 -3.38 -9.70
N HIS A 56 -4.45 -2.61 -10.72
CA HIS A 56 -4.14 -3.11 -12.06
C HIS A 56 -2.64 -3.34 -12.18
N ILE A 57 -2.30 -4.50 -12.71
CA ILE A 57 -0.93 -4.97 -12.87
C ILE A 57 -0.62 -5.01 -14.38
N HIS A 58 0.57 -4.58 -14.78
CA HIS A 58 0.97 -4.52 -16.20
C HIS A 58 0.82 -5.85 -16.95
N GLU A 59 0.96 -6.97 -16.24
CA GLU A 59 0.75 -8.32 -16.74
C GLU A 59 -0.72 -8.66 -17.07
N GLY A 60 -1.65 -7.71 -16.93
CA GLY A 60 -3.07 -7.84 -17.28
C GLY A 60 -3.94 -8.37 -16.15
N HIS A 61 -3.40 -8.46 -14.93
CA HIS A 61 -4.14 -8.90 -13.74
C HIS A 61 -4.81 -7.72 -13.03
N LEU A 62 -6.00 -7.96 -12.48
CA LEU A 62 -6.71 -7.05 -11.59
C LEU A 62 -6.84 -7.70 -10.21
N ILE A 63 -6.36 -7.02 -9.18
CA ILE A 63 -6.47 -7.42 -7.78
C ILE A 63 -7.49 -6.52 -7.11
N LYS A 64 -8.41 -7.09 -6.33
CA LYS A 64 -9.36 -6.34 -5.50
C LYS A 64 -9.19 -6.72 -4.04
N ILE A 65 -9.01 -5.71 -3.20
CA ILE A 65 -8.64 -5.88 -1.79
C ILE A 65 -9.59 -5.06 -0.93
N ASP A 66 -10.29 -5.73 -0.02
CA ASP A 66 -11.08 -5.07 1.01
C ASP A 66 -10.15 -4.40 2.02
N ILE A 67 -10.27 -3.08 2.12
CA ILE A 67 -9.52 -2.20 3.01
C ILE A 67 -10.43 -1.50 4.02
N SER A 68 -11.67 -1.99 4.21
CA SER A 68 -12.64 -1.43 5.15
C SER A 68 -12.12 -1.29 6.58
N ASN A 69 -11.27 -2.23 7.01
CA ASN A 69 -10.68 -2.26 8.34
C ASN A 69 -9.21 -1.82 8.35
N PHE A 70 -8.75 -1.11 7.32
CA PHE A 70 -7.35 -0.69 7.25
C PHE A 70 -7.02 0.32 8.37
N LYS A 71 -5.87 0.11 9.01
CA LYS A 71 -5.37 0.92 10.12
C LYS A 71 -4.13 1.71 9.75
N ARG A 72 -3.14 1.03 9.15
CA ARG A 72 -1.81 1.59 8.89
C ARG A 72 -1.04 0.82 7.83
N ILE A 73 -0.03 1.47 7.26
CA ILE A 73 1.02 0.87 6.44
C ILE A 73 2.29 0.78 7.29
N CYS A 74 2.91 -0.39 7.30
CA CYS A 74 4.19 -0.65 7.95
C CYS A 74 5.28 -0.95 6.92
N PHE A 75 6.54 -0.71 7.27
CA PHE A 75 7.70 -1.03 6.44
C PHE A 75 8.73 -1.85 7.22
N ASP A 76 9.45 -2.74 6.54
CA ASP A 76 10.53 -3.52 7.19
C ASP A 76 11.80 -2.70 7.43
N SER A 77 12.09 -1.73 6.56
CA SER A 77 13.30 -0.91 6.59
C SER A 77 13.20 0.32 7.50
N VAL A 78 12.05 0.58 8.13
CA VAL A 78 11.78 1.82 8.89
C VAL A 78 11.12 1.49 10.23
N VAL A 79 11.44 2.27 11.27
CA VAL A 79 10.81 2.18 12.60
C VAL A 79 9.44 2.89 12.65
N TYR A 80 9.03 3.54 11.55
CA TYR A 80 7.84 4.38 11.46
C TYR A 80 6.80 3.75 10.53
N ASP A 81 5.54 3.85 10.96
CA ASP A 81 4.36 3.45 10.20
C ASP A 81 3.64 4.70 9.67
N ALA A 82 2.79 4.51 8.67
CA ALA A 82 1.95 5.56 8.12
C ALA A 82 0.45 5.24 8.25
N THR A 83 -0.29 6.14 8.88
CA THR A 83 -1.76 6.13 8.97
C THR A 83 -2.41 7.16 8.06
N ASN A 84 -1.63 8.15 7.58
CA ASN A 84 -2.11 9.23 6.74
C ASN A 84 -1.09 9.64 5.66
N ASN A 85 -1.49 10.58 4.79
CA ASN A 85 -0.69 11.08 3.67
C ASN A 85 0.66 11.68 4.10
N GLU A 86 0.66 12.51 5.15
CA GLU A 86 1.86 13.23 5.59
C GLU A 86 2.89 12.26 6.16
N GLU A 87 2.45 11.34 7.02
CA GLU A 87 3.28 10.24 7.53
C GLU A 87 3.82 9.36 6.41
N MET A 88 2.97 9.06 5.41
CA MET A 88 3.36 8.24 4.27
C MET A 88 4.42 8.93 3.41
N LYS A 89 4.31 10.24 3.16
CA LYS A 89 5.33 11.02 2.45
C LYS A 89 6.67 10.99 3.17
N LEU A 90 6.68 11.18 4.49
CA LEU A 90 7.89 11.11 5.30
C LEU A 90 8.52 9.71 5.24
N CYS A 91 7.71 8.65 5.32
CA CYS A 91 8.18 7.28 5.14
C CYS A 91 8.83 7.10 3.78
N LEU A 92 8.19 7.54 2.68
CA LEU A 92 8.74 7.44 1.33
C LEU A 92 10.04 8.23 1.15
N GLU A 93 10.14 9.43 1.72
CA GLU A 93 11.38 10.23 1.68
C GLU A 93 12.54 9.50 2.36
N TYR A 94 12.30 8.91 3.53
CA TYR A 94 13.29 8.11 4.23
C TYR A 94 13.68 6.86 3.42
N LEU A 95 12.67 6.18 2.86
CA LEU A 95 12.83 4.96 2.06
C LEU A 95 13.60 5.17 0.75
N ARG A 96 13.68 6.40 0.22
CA ARG A 96 14.53 6.71 -0.95
C ARG A 96 16.00 6.37 -0.73
N SER A 97 16.47 6.39 0.52
CA SER A 97 17.85 6.03 0.86
C SER A 97 18.09 4.52 0.86
N PHE A 98 17.03 3.70 0.81
CA PHE A 98 17.12 2.24 0.84
C PHE A 98 17.04 1.66 -0.57
N LYS A 99 17.95 0.72 -0.87
CA LYS A 99 17.91 -0.04 -2.12
C LYS A 99 16.63 -0.89 -2.24
N ARG A 100 16.10 -1.34 -1.10
CA ARG A 100 14.90 -2.20 -1.00
C ARG A 100 14.14 -1.90 0.30
N PHE A 101 12.83 -2.01 0.22
CA PHE A 101 11.93 -2.02 1.35
C PHE A 101 10.73 -2.88 1.00
N ASN A 102 10.04 -3.42 1.99
CA ASN A 102 8.74 -4.07 1.84
C ASN A 102 7.69 -3.20 2.51
N ALA A 103 6.47 -3.21 1.97
CA ALA A 103 5.35 -2.48 2.55
C ALA A 103 4.22 -3.45 2.91
N TYR A 104 3.57 -3.20 4.04
CA TYR A 104 2.52 -4.06 4.59
C TYR A 104 1.32 -3.22 4.98
N LEU A 105 0.15 -3.49 4.41
CA LEU A 105 -1.10 -2.89 4.87
C LEU A 105 -1.65 -3.74 6.00
N GLN A 106 -1.94 -3.13 7.15
CA GLN A 106 -2.42 -3.80 8.34
C GLN A 106 -3.81 -3.31 8.73
N ASP A 107 -4.66 -4.23 9.18
CA ASP A 107 -5.99 -3.95 9.70
C ASP A 107 -5.97 -3.50 11.18
N GLU A 108 -7.12 -3.10 11.69
CA GLU A 108 -7.30 -2.67 13.09
C GLU A 108 -6.88 -3.73 14.12
N ASN A 109 -7.02 -5.02 13.76
CA ASN A 109 -6.72 -6.19 14.58
C ASN A 109 -5.25 -6.62 14.49
N GLY A 110 -4.43 -5.97 13.65
CA GLY A 110 -3.04 -6.33 13.43
C GLY A 110 -2.82 -7.40 12.35
N ASN A 111 -3.85 -7.83 11.63
CA ASN A 111 -3.68 -8.73 10.50
C ASN A 111 -3.19 -7.98 9.27
N TYR A 112 -2.32 -8.60 8.48
CA TYR A 112 -1.88 -8.02 7.23
C TYR A 112 -2.88 -8.33 6.11
N ILE A 113 -3.35 -7.26 5.47
CA ILE A 113 -4.31 -7.27 4.37
C ILE A 113 -3.58 -7.52 3.05
N LEU A 114 -2.46 -6.82 2.85
CA LEU A 114 -1.66 -6.81 1.64
C LEU A 114 -0.17 -6.71 1.99
N TYR A 115 0.64 -7.49 1.29
CA TYR A 115 2.09 -7.44 1.35
C TYR A 115 2.62 -7.07 -0.03
N LEU A 116 3.50 -6.08 -0.06
CA LEU A 116 4.19 -5.58 -1.25
C LEU A 116 5.68 -5.80 -1.02
N LEU A 117 6.20 -6.90 -1.58
CA LEU A 117 7.54 -7.39 -1.30
C LEU A 117 8.47 -7.05 -2.46
N PHE A 118 9.31 -6.03 -2.32
CA PHE A 118 10.10 -5.53 -3.44
C PHE A 118 11.22 -6.50 -3.80
N ILE A 119 11.44 -6.64 -5.10
CA ILE A 119 12.49 -7.47 -5.65
C ILE A 119 13.67 -6.56 -5.96
N SER A 120 14.85 -6.87 -5.42
CA SER A 120 16.08 -6.19 -5.84
C SER A 120 16.38 -6.57 -7.28
N ASP A 121 16.59 -5.58 -8.14
CA ASP A 121 17.32 -5.80 -9.38
C ASP A 121 18.73 -6.30 -8.99
N LYS A 122 19.07 -7.49 -9.47
CA LYS A 122 20.41 -8.08 -9.31
C LYS A 122 21.37 -7.38 -10.25
#